data_AF-A0A848H439-F1
#
_entry.id   AF-A0A848H439-F1
#
_cell.length_a   1.000
_cell.length_b   1.000
_cell.length_c   1.000
_cell.angle_alpha   90.00
_cell.angle_beta   90.00
_cell.angle_gamma   90.00
#
_symmetry.space_group_name_H-M   'P 1'
#
loop_
_entity.id
_entity.type
_entity.pdbx_description
1 polymer ?
#
loop_
_entity_poly.entity_id
_entity_poly.type
_entity_poly.pdbx_seq_one_letter_code
_entity_poly.pdbx_strand_id
1 'polypeptide(L)' 'MQLQSGDLVRHKDGGPLMLVRVASDDLAVCVWFDEHCKPCIGTFLAVSMVDMNSARREVAAQA' A
#
# COMPACT_ATOMS: atom_id res chain seq x y z
N MET A 1 0.43 0.31 -13.21
CA MET A 1 0.33 1.20 -12.03
C MET A 1 1.62 1.03 -11.26
N GLN A 2 2.36 2.10 -11.01
CA GLN A 2 3.66 2.03 -10.33
C GLN A 2 3.46 2.47 -8.88
N LEU A 3 3.71 1.57 -7.94
CA LEU A 3 3.62 1.84 -6.51
C LEU A 3 4.79 2.71 -6.07
N GLN A 4 4.55 3.54 -5.06
CA GLN A 4 5.57 4.40 -4.46
C GLN A 4 5.56 4.28 -2.94
N SER A 5 6.69 4.61 -2.32
CA SER A 5 6.76 4.72 -0.86
C SER A 5 5.74 5.74 -0.37
N GLY A 6 4.99 5.38 0.66
CA GLY A 6 3.89 6.19 1.20
C GLY A 6 2.51 5.85 0.65
N ASP A 7 2.41 4.99 -0.36
CA ASP A 7 1.12 4.56 -0.88
C ASP A 7 0.36 3.68 0.12
N LEU A 8 -0.96 3.90 0.18
CA LEU A 8 -1.87 3.01 0.88
C LEU A 8 -2.38 1.95 -0.08
N VAL A 9 -2.25 0.69 0.31
CA VAL A 9 -2.54 -0.46 -0.55
C VAL A 9 -3.26 -1.56 0.22
N ARG A 10 -3.94 -2.44 -0.50
CA ARG A 10 -4.48 -3.70 0.03
C ARG A 10 -4.17 -4.83 -0.95
N HIS A 11 -3.99 -6.05 -0.47
CA HIS A 11 -3.86 -7.20 -1.35
C HIS A 11 -5.18 -7.42 -2.12
N LYS A 12 -5.11 -7.88 -3.38
CA LYS A 12 -6.28 -8.11 -4.22
C LYS A 12 -7.27 -9.12 -3.63
N ASP A 13 -6.75 -10.10 -2.90
CA ASP A 13 -7.56 -11.13 -2.21
C ASP A 13 -8.15 -10.63 -0.87
N GLY A 14 -7.93 -9.36 -0.52
CA GLY A 14 -8.41 -8.74 0.72
C GLY A 14 -7.31 -8.56 1.77
N GLY A 15 -7.70 -8.52 3.04
CA GLY A 15 -6.77 -8.32 4.15
C GLY A 15 -6.60 -6.86 4.61
N PRO A 16 -5.59 -6.58 5.45
CA PRO A 16 -5.44 -5.28 6.10
C PRO A 16 -5.08 -4.19 5.10
N LEU A 17 -5.36 -2.95 5.47
CA LEU A 17 -4.79 -1.79 4.78
C LEU A 17 -3.30 -1.72 5.16
N MET A 18 -2.44 -1.60 4.16
CA MET A 18 -1.01 -1.57 4.33
C MET A 18 -0.41 -0.29 3.76
N LEU A 19 0.71 0.14 4.32
CA LEU A 19 1.50 1.27 3.84
C LEU A 19 2.74 0.73 3.11
N VAL A 20 2.98 1.18 1.89
CA VAL A 20 4.21 0.86 1.16
C VAL A 20 5.38 1.62 1.79
N ARG A 21 6.40 0.87 2.25
CA ARG A 21 7.68 1.43 2.74
C ARG A 21 8.68 1.58 1.61
N VAL A 22 8.80 0.56 0.77
CA VAL A 22 9.72 0.49 -0.36
C VAL A 22 8.97 -0.17 -1.51
N ALA A 23 9.13 0.37 -2.72
CA ALA A 23 8.65 -0.24 -3.94
C ALA A 23 9.81 -0.39 -4.93
N SER A 24 9.93 -1.57 -5.53
CA SER A 24 10.67 -1.82 -6.77
C SER A 24 9.66 -2.03 -7.91
N ASP A 25 10.15 -2.33 -9.11
CA ASP A 25 9.29 -2.53 -10.28
C ASP A 25 8.23 -3.63 -10.08
N ASP A 26 8.60 -4.71 -9.38
CA ASP A 26 7.79 -5.92 -9.22
C ASP A 26 7.37 -6.21 -7.77
N LEU A 27 8.05 -5.63 -6.78
CA LEU A 27 7.82 -5.91 -5.36
C LEU A 27 7.52 -4.64 -4.56
N ALA A 28 6.71 -4.80 -3.52
CA ALA A 28 6.44 -3.78 -2.53
C ALA A 28 6.66 -4.36 -1.13
N VAL A 29 7.48 -3.68 -0.33
CA VAL A 29 7.60 -3.92 1.10
C VAL A 29 6.53 -3.08 1.78
N CYS A 30 5.61 -3.76 2.46
CA CYS A 30 4.45 -3.16 3.08
C CYS A 30 4.49 -3.36 4.60
N VAL A 31 3.97 -2.38 5.33
CA VAL A 31 3.77 -2.45 6.78
C VAL A 31 2.32 -2.21 7.14
N TRP A 32 1.83 -2.91 8.16
CA TRP A 32 0.48 -2.73 8.69
C TRP A 32 0.44 -3.08 10.18
N PHE A 33 -0.73 -2.94 10.78
CA PHE A 33 -0.98 -3.40 12.15
C PHE A 33 -1.96 -4.57 12.12
N ASP A 34 -1.70 -5.59 12.92
CA ASP A 34 -2.67 -6.67 13.15
C ASP A 34 -3.82 -6.23 14.08
N GLU A 35 -4.72 -7.17 14.39
CA GLU A 35 -5.86 -6.93 15.28
C GLU A 35 -5.48 -6.58 16.73
N HIS A 36 -4.22 -6.81 17.11
CA HIS A 36 -3.67 -6.46 18.41
C HIS A 36 -2.79 -5.21 18.38
N CYS A 37 -2.88 -4.42 17.29
CA CYS A 37 -2.07 -3.23 17.06
C CYS A 37 -0.55 -3.52 17.05
N LYS A 38 -0.13 -4.74 16.71
CA LYS A 38 1.29 -5.06 16.55
C LYS A 38 1.74 -4.77 15.12
N PRO A 39 2.93 -4.19 14.94
CA PRO A 39 3.46 -3.91 13.62
C PRO A 39 3.81 -5.21 12.89
N CYS A 40 3.32 -5.33 11.67
CA CYS A 40 3.65 -6.40 10.74
C CYS A 40 4.37 -5.84 9.51
N ILE A 41 5.22 -6.66 8.91
CA ILE A 41 5.91 -6.34 7.66
C ILE A 41 5.81 -7.53 6.71
N GLY A 42 5.68 -7.24 5.43
CA GLY A 42 5.57 -8.26 4.39
C GLY A 42 6.03 -7.73 3.05
N THR A 43 6.49 -8.62 2.19
CA THR A 43 6.86 -8.33 0.80
C THR A 43 5.84 -8.96 -0.11
N PHE A 44 5.27 -8.16 -1.01
CA PHE A 44 4.23 -8.58 -1.95
C PHE A 44 4.64 -8.23 -3.37
N LEU A 45 4.06 -8.94 -4.35
CA LEU A 45 4.16 -8.53 -5.73
C LEU A 45 3.35 -7.24 -5.93
N ALA A 46 3.93 -6.23 -6.57
CA ALA A 46 3.24 -4.97 -6.85
C ALA A 46 1.94 -5.20 -7.64
N VAL A 47 1.95 -6.19 -8.54
CA VAL A 47 0.77 -6.59 -9.33
C VAL A 47 -0.34 -7.23 -8.50
N SER A 48 -0.09 -7.70 -7.28
CA SER A 48 -1.11 -8.26 -6.39
C SER A 48 -1.72 -7.22 -5.44
N MET A 49 -1.31 -5.96 -5.55
CA MET A 49 -1.77 -4.86 -4.70
C MET A 49 -2.77 -3.97 -5.43
N VAL A 50 -3.70 -3.39 -4.67
CA VAL A 50 -4.68 -2.39 -5.10
C VAL A 50 -4.32 -1.06 -4.47
N ASP A 51 -4.23 0.00 -5.28
CA ASP A 51 -4.09 1.38 -4.77
C ASP A 51 -5.34 1.80 -4.02
N MET A 52 -5.17 2.30 -2.81
CA MET A 52 -6.24 2.84 -1.99
C MET A 52 -6.12 4.37 -1.86
N ASN A 53 -5.15 5.02 -2.51
CA ASN A 53 -4.96 6.47 -2.47
C ASN A 53 -5.95 7.27 -3.33
N SER A 54 -7.00 6.65 -3.87
CA SER A 54 -7.96 7.28 -4.78
C SER A 54 -8.54 8.61 -4.24
N ALA A 55 -8.63 8.78 -2.92
CA ALA A 55 -9.08 10.02 -2.28
C ALA A 55 -7.99 11.11 -2.14
N ARG A 56 -6.69 10.77 -2.16
CA ARG A 56 -5.60 11.73 -1.94
C ARG A 56 -5.26 12.56 -3.17
N ARG A 57 -5.44 12.00 -4.37
CA ARG A 57 -5.05 12.67 -5.63
C ARG A 57 -6.00 13.79 -6.07
N GLU A 58 -7.27 13.76 -5.64
CA GLU A 58 -8.23 14.82 -5.98
C GLU A 58 -7.95 16.14 -5.23
N VAL A 59 -7.47 16.06 -3.98
CA VAL A 59 -7.18 17.26 -3.17
C VAL A 59 -5.91 17.99 -3.64
N ALA A 60 -4.89 17.27 -4.11
CA ALA A 60 -3.64 17.88 -4.57
C ALA A 60 -3.74 18.51 -5.98
N ALA A 61 -4.70 18.07 -6.82
CA ALA A 61 -4.89 18.61 -8.17
C ALA A 61 -5.74 19.90 -8.19
N GLN A 62 -6.23 20.36 -7.03
CA GLN A 62 -7.07 21.56 -6.88
C GLN A 62 -6.40 22.66 -6.03
N ALA A 63 -5.12 22.51 -5.66
CA ALA A 63 -4.36 23.44 -4.85
C ALA A 63 -3.27 24.18 -5.66
#